data_AF-A0A4P7W021-F1
#
_entry.id   AF-A0A4P7W021-F1
#
_cell.length_a   1.000
_cell.length_b   1.000
_cell.length_c   1.000
_cell.angle_alpha   90.00
_cell.angle_beta   90.00
_cell.angle_gamma   90.00
#
_symmetry.space_group_name_H-M   'P 1'
#
loop_
_entity.id
_entity.type
_entity.pdbx_description
1 polymer ?
#
loop_
_entity_poly.entity_id
_entity_poly.type
_entity_poly.pdbx_seq_one_letter_code
_entity_poly.pdbx_strand_id
1 'polypeptide(L)'
;MEYSKKYQELVELSHSENPEIKDKADAWLTSIGLQGAAELKVSAFLLDLAIRNVKGEISRDEVSQRLKEHYGDTVFVEPKSGLDGRYEIIPPDSPRIKEIEEYNRKLRPALYAELDKRKKREKISSEDSQTN
;
A
#
# COMPACT_ATOMS: atom_id res chain seq x y z
N MET A 1 -19.75 12.87 -18.80
CA MET A 1 -21.16 12.91 -18.34
C MET A 1 -21.63 11.61 -17.68
N GLU A 2 -21.06 10.44 -18.00
CA GLU A 2 -21.49 9.15 -17.42
C GLU A 2 -21.21 9.01 -15.92
N TYR A 3 -20.02 9.40 -15.45
CA TYR A 3 -19.59 9.25 -14.05
C TYR A 3 -20.54 9.95 -13.06
N SER A 4 -20.84 11.23 -13.28
CA SER A 4 -21.69 12.01 -12.38
C SER A 4 -23.10 11.46 -12.28
N LYS A 5 -23.63 10.89 -13.38
CA LYS A 5 -24.95 10.25 -13.38
C LYS A 5 -24.94 8.98 -12.54
N LYS A 6 -23.93 8.13 -12.70
CA LYS A 6 -23.78 6.90 -11.89
C LYS A 6 -23.57 7.22 -10.41
N TYR A 7 -22.76 8.22 -10.11
CA TYR A 7 -22.57 8.66 -8.72
C TYR A 7 -23.89 9.14 -8.12
N GLN A 8 -24.65 9.96 -8.85
CA GLN A 8 -25.95 10.43 -8.40
C GLN A 8 -26.95 9.29 -8.21
N GLU A 9 -26.98 8.29 -9.10
CA GLU A 9 -27.82 7.10 -8.95
C GLU A 9 -27.48 6.31 -7.68
N LEU A 10 -26.19 6.15 -7.37
CA LEU A 10 -25.76 5.52 -6.12
C LEU A 10 -26.20 6.30 -4.88
N VAL A 11 -26.17 7.64 -4.94
CA VAL A 11 -26.72 8.52 -3.90
C VAL A 11 -28.23 8.36 -3.79
N GLU A 12 -28.97 8.23 -4.88
CA GLU A 12 -30.42 7.99 -4.84
C GLU A 12 -30.75 6.65 -4.19
N LEU A 13 -29.95 5.61 -4.46
CA LEU A 13 -30.11 4.28 -3.83
C LEU A 13 -29.88 4.31 -2.32
N SER A 14 -29.05 5.21 -1.80
CA SER A 14 -28.85 5.38 -0.35
C SER A 14 -30.05 6.03 0.36
N HIS A 15 -31.01 6.55 -0.40
CA HIS A 15 -32.30 7.06 0.11
C HIS A 15 -33.44 6.07 -0.15
N SER A 16 -33.15 4.82 -0.52
CA SER A 16 -34.15 3.78 -0.73
C SER A 16 -34.90 3.44 0.55
N GLU A 17 -36.21 3.17 0.42
CA GLU A 17 -37.06 2.64 1.49
C GLU A 17 -36.73 1.17 1.84
N ASN A 18 -36.01 0.45 0.96
CA ASN A 18 -35.52 -0.89 1.25
C ASN A 18 -34.24 -0.80 2.10
N PRO A 19 -34.26 -1.28 3.37
CA PRO A 19 -33.11 -1.19 4.27
C PRO A 19 -31.86 -1.85 3.70
N GLU A 20 -31.99 -2.99 3.01
CA GLU A 20 -30.83 -3.71 2.47
C GLU A 20 -30.15 -2.94 1.32
N ILE A 21 -30.95 -2.30 0.47
CA ILE A 21 -30.44 -1.46 -0.62
C ILE A 21 -29.74 -0.23 -0.04
N LYS A 22 -30.39 0.43 0.93
CA LYS A 22 -29.85 1.59 1.62
C LYS A 22 -28.51 1.28 2.29
N ASP A 23 -28.47 0.23 3.10
CA ASP A 23 -27.26 -0.15 3.85
C ASP A 23 -26.08 -0.46 2.92
N LYS A 24 -26.33 -1.17 1.82
CA LYS A 24 -25.30 -1.43 0.80
C LYS A 24 -24.83 -0.15 0.12
N ALA A 25 -25.75 0.74 -0.26
CA ALA A 25 -25.41 2.00 -0.92
C ALA A 25 -24.60 2.92 0.00
N ASP A 26 -25.01 3.05 1.27
CA ASP A 26 -24.29 3.82 2.29
C ASP A 26 -22.87 3.27 2.52
N ALA A 27 -22.70 1.95 2.57
CA ALA A 27 -21.39 1.31 2.69
C ALA A 27 -20.47 1.62 1.49
N TRP A 28 -21.02 1.58 0.27
CA TRP A 28 -20.27 1.96 -0.94
C TRP A 28 -19.90 3.44 -0.95
N LEU A 29 -20.84 4.34 -0.64
CA LEU A 29 -20.58 5.79 -0.59
C LEU A 29 -19.54 6.15 0.48
N THR A 30 -19.59 5.52 1.64
CA THR A 30 -18.59 5.67 2.70
C THR A 30 -17.20 5.26 2.22
N SER A 31 -17.10 4.10 1.56
CA SER A 31 -15.83 3.58 1.03
C SER A 31 -15.26 4.47 -0.08
N ILE A 32 -16.12 5.00 -0.96
CA ILE A 32 -15.74 5.95 -2.01
C ILE A 32 -15.30 7.29 -1.40
N GLY A 33 -16.02 7.78 -0.39
CA GLY A 33 -15.66 8.99 0.34
C GLY A 33 -14.31 8.89 1.02
N LEU A 34 -13.99 7.73 1.61
CA LEU A 34 -12.67 7.46 2.19
C LEU A 34 -11.55 7.53 1.14
N GLN A 35 -11.77 7.02 -0.07
CA GLN A 35 -10.80 7.19 -1.16
C GLN A 35 -10.67 8.66 -1.58
N GLY A 36 -11.79 9.40 -1.62
CA GLY A 36 -11.79 10.84 -1.90
C GLY A 36 -10.99 11.65 -0.89
N ALA A 37 -11.03 11.29 0.39
CA ALA A 37 -10.22 11.92 1.44
C ALA A 37 -8.70 11.69 1.24
N ALA A 38 -8.31 10.63 0.52
CA ALA A 38 -6.94 10.37 0.09
C ALA A 38 -6.62 10.98 -1.29
N GLU A 39 -7.46 11.88 -1.80
CA GLU A 39 -7.34 12.51 -3.12
C GLU A 39 -7.37 11.51 -4.29
N LEU A 40 -7.91 10.30 -4.07
CA LEU A 40 -8.06 9.28 -5.09
C LEU A 40 -9.42 9.40 -5.79
N LYS A 41 -9.40 9.31 -7.12
CA LYS A 41 -10.61 9.33 -7.93
C LYS A 41 -11.03 7.92 -8.31
N VAL A 42 -12.24 7.54 -7.87
CA VAL A 42 -12.87 6.28 -8.25
C VAL A 42 -13.21 6.26 -9.74
N SER A 43 -13.13 5.09 -10.38
CA SER A 43 -13.47 4.92 -11.79
C SER A 43 -14.98 4.82 -12.02
N ALA A 44 -15.42 5.14 -13.25
CA ALA A 44 -16.81 4.90 -13.65
C ALA A 44 -17.19 3.41 -13.66
N PHE A 45 -16.21 2.52 -13.86
CA PHE A 45 -16.39 1.08 -13.82
C PHE A 45 -16.70 0.58 -12.40
N LEU A 46 -15.99 1.09 -11.38
CA LEU A 46 -16.26 0.71 -9.99
C LEU A 46 -17.64 1.19 -9.54
N LEU A 47 -18.05 2.41 -9.93
CA LEU A 47 -19.40 2.90 -9.65
C LEU A 47 -20.49 2.01 -10.26
N ASP A 48 -20.26 1.53 -11.48
CA ASP A 48 -21.18 0.62 -12.15
C ASP A 48 -21.33 -0.71 -11.40
N LEU A 49 -20.21 -1.29 -10.95
CA LEU A 49 -20.25 -2.50 -10.12
C LEU A 49 -20.93 -2.28 -8.77
N ALA A 50 -20.69 -1.12 -8.14
CA ALA A 50 -21.34 -0.76 -6.88
C ALA A 50 -22.86 -0.69 -7.04
N ILE A 51 -23.36 -0.01 -8.07
CA ILE A 51 -24.81 0.09 -8.36
C ILE A 51 -25.42 -1.30 -8.57
N ARG A 52 -24.79 -2.13 -9.41
CA ARG A 52 -25.28 -3.49 -9.68
C ARG A 52 -25.28 -4.37 -8.44
N ASN A 53 -24.28 -4.21 -7.57
CA ASN A 53 -24.22 -4.93 -6.30
C ASN A 53 -25.30 -4.49 -5.32
N VAL A 54 -25.55 -3.18 -5.21
CA VAL A 54 -26.61 -2.61 -4.38
C VAL A 54 -27.99 -3.10 -4.84
N LYS A 55 -28.22 -3.14 -6.16
CA LYS A 55 -29.46 -3.68 -6.77
C LYS A 55 -29.60 -5.20 -6.66
N GLY A 56 -28.57 -5.90 -6.18
CA GLY A 56 -28.57 -7.37 -6.05
C GLY A 56 -28.36 -8.11 -7.38
N GLU A 57 -27.95 -7.41 -8.44
CA GLU A 57 -27.69 -8.01 -9.76
C GLU A 57 -26.41 -8.86 -9.77
N ILE A 58 -25.44 -8.51 -8.91
CA ILE A 58 -24.17 -9.23 -8.73
C ILE A 58 -23.82 -9.37 -7.25
N SER A 59 -23.19 -10.48 -6.90
CA SER A 59 -22.72 -10.73 -5.53
C SER A 59 -21.46 -9.94 -5.22
N ARG A 60 -21.12 -9.81 -3.92
CA ARG A 60 -19.87 -9.19 -3.49
C ARG A 60 -18.63 -9.94 -4.03
N ASP A 61 -18.71 -11.26 -4.10
CA ASP A 61 -17.61 -12.09 -4.60
C ASP A 61 -17.40 -11.85 -6.10
N GLU A 62 -18.50 -11.72 -6.85
CA GLU A 62 -18.45 -11.39 -8.27
C GLU A 62 -17.91 -9.97 -8.52
N VAL A 63 -18.28 -8.98 -7.71
CA VAL A 63 -17.66 -7.65 -7.75
C VAL A 63 -16.16 -7.76 -7.58
N SER A 64 -15.71 -8.53 -6.57
CA SER A 64 -14.28 -8.72 -6.27
C SER A 64 -13.55 -9.37 -7.44
N GLN A 65 -14.15 -10.39 -8.05
CA GLN A 65 -13.62 -11.04 -9.23
C GLN A 65 -13.51 -10.08 -10.43
N ARG A 66 -14.57 -9.33 -10.75
CA ARG A 66 -14.57 -8.36 -11.87
C ARG A 66 -13.58 -7.23 -11.66
N LEU A 67 -13.43 -6.74 -10.42
CA LEU A 67 -12.38 -5.77 -10.07
C LEU A 67 -10.99 -6.37 -10.29
N LYS A 68 -10.76 -7.62 -9.85
CA LYS A 68 -9.49 -8.32 -10.08
C LYS A 68 -9.22 -8.56 -11.56
N GLU A 69 -10.22 -8.88 -12.37
CA GLU A 69 -10.03 -9.05 -13.82
C GLU A 69 -9.76 -7.73 -14.52
N HIS A 70 -10.43 -6.65 -14.13
CA HIS A 70 -10.30 -5.34 -14.75
C HIS A 70 -9.02 -4.58 -14.34
N TYR A 71 -8.61 -4.72 -13.08
CA TYR A 71 -7.42 -4.05 -12.52
C TYR A 71 -6.22 -4.98 -12.33
N GLY A 72 -6.37 -6.28 -12.57
CA GLY A 72 -5.44 -7.34 -12.15
C GLY A 72 -4.03 -7.31 -12.73
N ASP A 73 -3.78 -6.49 -13.76
CA ASP A 73 -2.41 -6.22 -14.20
C ASP A 73 -1.62 -5.43 -13.15
N THR A 74 -2.31 -4.75 -12.23
CA THR A 74 -1.75 -4.43 -10.91
C THR A 74 -1.82 -5.69 -10.05
N VAL A 75 -0.87 -6.58 -10.26
CA VAL A 75 -0.54 -7.58 -9.25
C VAL A 75 -0.24 -6.77 -7.99
N PHE A 76 -1.16 -6.73 -7.02
CA PHE A 76 -0.73 -6.55 -5.65
C PHE A 76 0.10 -7.79 -5.35
N VAL A 77 1.37 -7.71 -5.71
CA VAL A 77 2.38 -8.62 -5.20
C VAL A 77 2.38 -8.22 -3.73
N GLU A 78 1.73 -9.00 -2.88
CA GLU A 78 2.20 -9.07 -1.49
C GLU A 78 3.71 -9.12 -1.62
N PRO A 79 4.45 -8.14 -1.05
CA PRO A 79 5.88 -8.12 -1.19
C PRO A 79 6.35 -9.54 -0.87
N LYS A 80 6.95 -10.26 -1.83
CA LYS A 80 7.48 -11.60 -1.59
C LYS A 80 8.68 -11.57 -0.64
N SER A 81 8.90 -10.47 0.07
CA SER A 81 9.54 -10.57 1.36
C SER A 81 8.59 -11.37 2.25
N GLY A 82 9.02 -12.50 2.80
CA GLY A 82 8.34 -13.17 3.92
C GLY A 82 8.31 -12.32 5.20
N LEU A 83 8.16 -11.00 5.05
CA LEU A 83 8.10 -9.95 6.03
C LEU A 83 6.71 -9.35 5.88
N ASP A 84 5.82 -9.92 6.67
CA ASP A 84 4.55 -9.43 7.21
C ASP A 84 4.51 -7.95 7.68
N GLY A 85 5.35 -7.06 7.12
CA GLY A 85 5.50 -5.69 7.57
C GLY A 85 6.10 -5.56 8.97
N ARG A 86 6.53 -6.64 9.62
CA ARG A 86 7.26 -6.57 10.89
C ARG A 86 8.74 -6.39 10.58
N TYR A 87 9.36 -5.41 11.23
CA TYR A 87 10.81 -5.27 11.22
C TYR A 87 11.42 -6.55 11.80
N GLU A 88 12.28 -7.22 11.03
CA GLU A 88 13.10 -8.29 11.57
C GLU A 88 14.24 -7.67 12.39
N ILE A 89 14.23 -7.87 13.71
CA ILE A 89 15.35 -7.47 14.58
C ILE A 89 16.47 -8.49 14.37
N ILE A 90 17.50 -8.10 13.62
CA ILE A 90 18.69 -8.92 13.40
C ILE A 90 19.64 -8.72 14.59
N PRO A 91 20.02 -9.78 15.33
CA PRO A 91 21.01 -9.69 16.40
C PRO A 91 22.35 -9.12 15.90
N PRO A 92 23.05 -8.28 16.69
CA PRO A 92 24.30 -7.63 16.26
C PRO A 92 25.43 -8.58 15.84
N ASP A 93 25.41 -9.83 16.32
CA ASP A 93 26.38 -10.89 16.03
C ASP A 93 25.97 -11.79 14.87
N SER A 94 24.79 -11.58 14.28
CA SER A 94 24.30 -12.40 13.18
C SER A 94 25.17 -12.28 11.92
N PRO A 95 25.50 -13.40 11.24
CA PRO A 95 26.24 -13.37 9.97
C PRO A 95 25.48 -12.59 8.88
N ARG A 96 24.15 -12.49 8.99
CA ARG A 96 23.29 -11.77 8.04
C ARG A 96 23.60 -10.29 7.96
N ILE A 97 24.11 -9.67 9.03
CA ILE A 97 24.54 -8.26 9.00
C ILE A 97 25.67 -8.06 7.99
N LYS A 98 26.62 -9.00 7.90
CA LYS A 98 27.73 -8.94 6.94
C LYS A 98 27.24 -9.09 5.51
N GLU A 99 26.34 -10.03 5.26
CA GLU A 99 25.74 -10.24 3.94
C GLU A 99 25.00 -8.98 3.45
N ILE A 100 24.22 -8.35 4.33
CA ILE A 100 23.53 -7.09 4.04
C ILE A 100 24.53 -5.97 3.75
N GLU A 101 25.61 -5.87 4.54
CA GLU A 101 26.65 -4.86 4.32
C GLU A 101 27.37 -5.04 2.98
N GLU A 102 27.77 -6.27 2.62
CA GLU A 102 28.42 -6.58 1.36
C GLU A 102 27.54 -6.26 0.15
N TYR A 103 26.26 -6.63 0.22
CA TYR A 103 25.29 -6.30 -0.80
C TYR A 103 25.12 -4.78 -0.95
N ASN A 104 24.96 -4.06 0.17
CA ASN A 104 24.80 -2.61 0.16
C ASN A 104 26.06 -1.88 -0.33
N ARG A 105 27.26 -2.41 -0.07
CA ARG A 105 28.52 -1.88 -0.61
C ARG A 105 28.57 -1.92 -2.14
N LYS A 106 28.04 -2.99 -2.75
CA LYS A 106 27.94 -3.10 -4.22
C LYS A 106 26.94 -2.08 -4.80
N LEU A 107 25.83 -1.85 -4.11
CA LEU A 107 24.80 -0.90 -4.56
C LEU A 107 25.18 0.57 -4.35
N ARG A 108 25.93 0.88 -3.29
CA ARG A 108 26.22 2.27 -2.87
C ARG A 108 27.72 2.47 -2.60
N PRO A 109 28.59 2.23 -3.59
CA PRO A 109 30.04 2.22 -3.37
C PRO A 109 30.58 3.57 -2.84
N ALA A 110 30.07 4.70 -3.34
CA ALA A 110 30.50 6.03 -2.90
C ALA A 110 30.15 6.31 -1.42
N LEU A 111 28.96 5.90 -0.97
CA LEU A 111 28.52 6.07 0.42
C LEU A 111 29.44 5.28 1.37
N TYR A 112 29.71 4.01 1.04
CA TYR A 112 30.55 3.17 1.87
C TYR A 112 32.02 3.60 1.87
N ALA A 113 32.54 4.12 0.76
CA ALA A 113 33.87 4.71 0.72
C ALA A 113 34.00 5.90 1.69
N GLU A 114 32.97 6.74 1.84
CA GLU A 114 32.98 7.84 2.81
C GLU A 114 32.84 7.35 4.26
N LEU A 115 31.99 6.35 4.50
CA LEU A 115 31.84 5.73 5.82
C LEU A 115 33.15 5.09 6.30
N ASP A 116 33.90 4.44 5.41
CA ASP A 116 35.19 3.84 5.74
C ASP A 116 36.23 4.92 6.10
N LYS A 117 36.26 6.04 5.37
CA LYS A 117 37.10 7.20 5.72
C LYS A 117 36.72 7.76 7.09
N ARG A 118 35.42 7.87 7.39
CA ARG A 118 34.92 8.36 8.69
C ARG A 118 35.34 7.45 9.83
N LYS A 119 35.14 6.13 9.70
CA LYS A 119 35.59 5.14 10.70
C LYS A 119 37.09 5.24 10.97
N LYS A 120 37.89 5.43 9.91
CA LYS A 120 39.34 5.62 10.05
C LYS A 120 39.68 6.88 10.86
N ARG A 121 39.00 8.00 10.61
CA ARG A 121 39.18 9.25 11.37
C ARG A 121 38.80 9.09 12.84
N GLU A 122 37.67 8.44 13.12
CA GLU A 122 37.19 8.20 14.49
C GLU A 122 38.15 7.30 15.29
N LYS A 123 38.72 6.27 14.64
CA LYS A 123 39.70 5.39 15.27
C LYS A 123 40.98 6.13 15.67
N ILE A 124 41.54 6.93 14.75
CA ILE A 124 42.74 7.76 15.01
C ILE A 124 42.48 8.72 16.19
N SER A 125 41.34 9.41 16.19
CA SER A 125 40.96 10.32 17.27
C SER A 125 40.79 9.63 18.64
N SER A 126 40.35 8.37 18.65
CA SER A 126 40.22 7.59 19.89
C SER A 126 41.55 7.09 20.45
N GLU A 127 42.53 6.83 19.58
CA GLU A 127 43.88 6.40 19.96
C GLU A 127 44.71 7.58 20.51
N ASP A 128 44.55 8.77 19.93
CA ASP A 128 45.20 10.01 20.40
C ASP A 128 44.65 10.49 21.76
N SER A 129 43.42 10.11 22.10
CA SER A 129 42.79 10.45 23.40
C SER A 129 43.20 9.52 24.54
N GLN A 130 43.81 8.37 24.25
CA GLN A 130 44.27 7.40 25.24
C GLN A 130 45.77 7.56 25.60
N THR A 131 46.48 8.46 24.93
CA THR A 131 47.93 8.67 25.08
C THR A 131 48.31 10.00 25.75
N ASN A 132 47.35 10.74 26.31
CA ASN A 132 47.56 11.94 27.15
C ASN A 132 47.12 11.72 28.59
#